data_AF-A0A183E9T4-F1
#
_entry.id   AF-A0A183E9T4-F1
#
_cell.length_a   1.000
_cell.length_b   1.000
_cell.length_c   1.000
_cell.angle_alpha   90.00
_cell.angle_beta   90.00
_cell.angle_gamma   90.00
#
_symmetry.space_group_name_H-M   'P 1'
#
loop_
_entity.id
_entity.type
_entity.pdbx_description
1 polymer ?
#
loop_
_entity_poly.entity_id
_entity_poly.type
_entity_poly.pdbx_seq_one_letter_code
_entity_poly.pdbx_strand_id
1 'polypeptide(L)'
;LVPFENFQSYTLVFHFGPNEYFTQTELKKWYELQVHPKPDEIFDYDGPLVINTKGTQIDWKDGKNVTKKVIKKKQRRGTSGASRFVTKVIKVDSFFNFFDPPKVKDKNEINEDDDTADQELLQADFEIGQLFRDQIVPRAVLFYTGESTADNDIFDEYDDMEEYDEDEVFKLHFLL
;
A
#
# COMPACT_ATOMS: atom_id res chain seq x y z
N LEU A 1 7.15 38.99 0.47
CA LEU A 1 6.24 37.90 0.06
C LEU A 1 6.77 36.65 0.71
N VAL A 2 6.04 36.08 1.67
CA VAL A 2 6.42 34.80 2.28
C VAL A 2 6.29 33.75 1.17
N PRO A 3 7.27 32.85 0.96
CA PRO A 3 7.11 31.78 -0.03
C PRO A 3 5.88 30.98 0.40
N PHE A 4 4.88 30.85 -0.48
CA PHE A 4 3.83 29.87 -0.25
C PHE A 4 4.53 28.52 -0.06
N GLU A 5 4.25 27.82 1.03
CA GLU A 5 4.73 26.45 1.20
C GLU A 5 4.17 25.63 0.03
N ASN A 6 5.04 25.20 -0.88
CA ASN A 6 4.67 24.48 -2.11
C ASN A 6 4.21 23.03 -1.84
N PHE A 7 4.11 22.66 -0.56
CA PHE A 7 3.84 21.30 -0.12
C PHE A 7 2.55 21.26 0.69
N GLN A 8 1.66 20.34 0.34
CA GLN A 8 0.50 19.99 1.14
C GLN A 8 0.69 18.58 1.66
N SER A 9 0.21 18.31 2.87
CA SER A 9 0.21 16.94 3.40
C SER A 9 -1.17 16.56 3.89
N TYR A 10 -1.42 15.26 3.87
CA TYR A 10 -2.55 14.68 4.59
C TYR A 10 -2.12 13.36 5.23
N THR A 11 -2.90 12.93 6.23
CA THR A 11 -2.65 11.69 6.95
C THR A 11 -3.95 10.90 7.03
N LEU A 12 -3.90 9.65 6.60
CA LEU A 12 -4.97 8.68 6.86
C LEU A 12 -4.68 8.02 8.20
N VAL A 13 -5.69 7.98 9.07
CA VAL A 13 -5.59 7.35 10.39
C VAL A 13 -6.61 6.22 10.46
N PHE A 14 -6.11 4.99 10.60
CA PHE A 14 -6.91 3.78 10.73
C PHE A 14 -6.94 3.38 12.20
N HIS A 15 -8.12 3.45 12.83
CA HIS A 15 -8.30 3.05 14.21
C HIS A 15 -8.69 1.57 14.30
N PHE A 16 -8.05 0.84 15.19
CA PHE A 16 -8.32 -0.58 15.43
C PHE A 16 -8.67 -0.81 16.89
N GLY A 17 -9.72 -1.59 17.13
CA GLY A 17 -9.99 -2.15 18.45
C GLY A 17 -8.91 -3.17 18.86
N PRO A 18 -8.95 -3.64 20.13
CA PRO A 18 -8.11 -4.74 20.58
C PRO A 18 -8.26 -5.95 19.66
N ASN A 19 -7.16 -6.42 19.07
CA ASN A 19 -7.15 -7.51 18.09
C ASN A 19 -6.00 -8.50 18.33
N GLU A 20 -6.01 -9.65 17.66
CA GLU A 20 -4.99 -10.70 17.82
C GLU A 20 -3.75 -10.53 16.95
N TYR A 21 -3.70 -9.52 16.08
CA TYR A 21 -2.69 -9.43 15.02
C TYR A 21 -1.53 -8.52 15.38
N PHE A 22 -1.81 -7.35 15.95
CA PHE A 22 -0.81 -6.36 16.32
C PHE A 22 -1.22 -5.63 17.61
N THR A 23 -0.32 -4.82 18.15
CA THR A 23 -0.51 -4.12 19.44
C THR A 23 -1.06 -2.71 19.30
N GLN A 24 -0.87 -2.08 18.15
CA GLN A 24 -1.26 -0.70 17.90
C GLN A 24 -2.78 -0.55 17.78
N THR A 25 -3.31 0.54 18.32
CA THR A 25 -4.72 0.96 18.16
C THR A 25 -4.90 1.92 17.00
N GLU A 26 -3.80 2.43 16.42
CA GLU A 26 -3.79 3.34 15.28
C GLU A 26 -2.67 2.96 14.32
N LEU A 27 -3.00 2.80 13.04
CA LEU A 27 -2.03 2.78 11.95
C LEU A 27 -2.23 4.03 11.09
N LYS A 28 -1.15 4.74 10.82
CA LYS A 28 -1.15 6.01 10.08
C LYS A 28 -0.40 5.88 8.77
N LYS A 29 -0.91 6.54 7.74
CA LYS A 29 -0.29 6.72 6.44
C LYS A 29 -0.19 8.21 6.14
N TRP A 30 1.02 8.68 5.88
CA TRP A 30 1.33 10.10 5.61
C TRP A 30 1.68 10.28 4.15
N TYR A 31 1.12 11.31 3.53
CA TYR A 31 1.48 11.74 2.18
C TYR A 31 1.94 13.19 2.21
N GLU A 32 3.05 13.46 1.54
CA GLU A 32 3.55 14.80 1.24
C GLU A 32 3.43 15.01 -0.27
N LEU A 33 2.74 16.08 -0.64
CA LEU A 33 2.37 16.40 -2.01
C LEU A 33 3.03 17.70 -2.43
N GLN A 34 3.57 17.73 -3.63
CA GLN A 34 3.90 18.96 -4.31
C GLN A 34 2.68 19.42 -5.11
N VAL A 35 2.04 20.50 -4.67
CA VAL A 35 0.77 20.99 -5.25
C VAL A 35 0.99 22.10 -6.27
N HIS A 36 2.20 22.65 -6.37
CA HIS A 36 2.54 23.67 -7.35
C HIS A 36 3.72 23.23 -8.23
N PRO A 37 3.77 23.66 -9.50
CA PRO A 37 4.93 23.42 -10.37
C PRO A 37 6.20 23.97 -9.73
N LYS A 38 7.33 23.28 -9.93
CA LYS A 38 8.62 23.91 -9.68
C LYS A 38 8.85 24.99 -10.74
N PRO A 39 9.47 26.13 -10.41
CA PRO A 39 9.71 27.22 -11.37
C PRO A 39 10.46 26.80 -12.65
N ASP A 40 11.23 25.73 -12.54
CA ASP A 40 12.07 25.11 -13.56
C ASP A 40 11.37 23.98 -14.35
N GLU A 41 10.23 23.48 -13.87
CA GLU A 41 9.47 22.36 -14.45
C GLU A 41 7.99 22.76 -14.72
N ILE A 42 7.72 24.04 -15.00
CA ILE A 42 6.34 24.59 -15.10
C ILE A 42 5.51 23.93 -16.20
N PHE A 43 6.14 23.60 -17.33
CA PHE A 43 5.45 22.99 -18.48
C PHE A 43 5.17 21.49 -18.30
N ASP A 44 5.83 20.84 -17.33
CA ASP A 44 5.72 19.41 -17.06
C ASP A 44 4.77 19.10 -15.89
N TYR A 45 4.10 20.13 -15.36
CA TYR A 45 3.19 19.98 -14.23
C TYR A 45 1.81 19.48 -14.67
N ASP A 46 1.50 18.25 -14.27
CA ASP A 46 0.24 17.55 -14.56
C ASP A 46 -0.69 17.43 -13.32
N GLY A 47 -0.46 18.27 -12.30
CA GLY A 47 -1.24 18.25 -11.05
C GLY A 47 -0.41 17.88 -9.81
N PRO A 48 -1.07 17.63 -8.67
CA PRO A 48 -0.39 17.30 -7.42
C PRO A 48 0.42 15.99 -7.54
N LEU A 49 1.70 16.05 -7.19
CA LEU A 49 2.60 14.89 -7.22
C LEU A 49 2.92 14.44 -5.79
N VAL A 50 2.87 13.13 -5.53
CA VAL A 50 3.41 12.58 -4.28
C VAL A 50 4.93 12.66 -4.31
N ILE A 51 5.51 13.38 -3.35
CA ILE A 51 6.97 13.50 -3.23
C ILE A 51 7.53 12.64 -2.10
N ASN A 52 6.67 12.30 -1.13
CA ASN A 52 7.05 11.46 -0.02
C ASN A 52 5.82 10.75 0.54
N THR A 53 6.02 9.52 0.97
CA THR A 53 5.00 8.71 1.63
C THR A 53 5.65 7.93 2.77
N LYS A 54 4.93 7.80 3.88
CA LYS A 54 5.37 7.02 5.03
C LYS A 54 4.19 6.26 5.58
N GLY A 55 4.42 5.03 6.00
CA GLY A 55 3.45 4.26 6.77
C GLY A 55 3.95 3.93 8.18
N THR A 56 3.02 3.52 9.02
CA THR A 56 3.32 3.08 10.38
C THR A 56 3.88 1.68 10.35
N GLN A 57 5.09 1.49 10.89
CA GLN A 57 5.64 0.15 11.09
C GLN A 57 4.72 -0.65 12.03
N ILE A 58 4.24 -1.81 11.57
CA ILE A 58 3.29 -2.64 12.34
C ILE A 58 4.05 -3.59 13.26
N ASP A 59 3.73 -3.53 14.55
CA ASP A 59 4.22 -4.42 15.60
C ASP A 59 3.35 -5.67 15.68
N TRP A 60 3.61 -6.59 14.74
CA TRP A 60 2.93 -7.87 14.65
C TRP A 60 3.17 -8.73 15.90
N LYS A 61 2.10 -9.35 16.39
CA LYS A 61 2.16 -10.43 17.37
C LYS A 61 2.76 -11.69 16.73
N ASP A 62 3.27 -12.58 17.58
CA ASP A 62 3.99 -13.77 17.13
C ASP A 62 3.16 -14.63 16.17
N GLY A 63 3.74 -14.95 15.00
CA GLY A 63 3.08 -15.73 13.95
C GLY A 63 1.89 -15.06 13.26
N LYS A 64 1.59 -13.78 13.53
CA LYS A 64 0.39 -13.09 13.02
C LYS A 64 0.69 -12.08 11.91
N ASN A 65 1.93 -12.02 11.43
CA ASN A 65 2.29 -11.13 10.34
C ASN A 65 1.72 -11.62 9.00
N VAL A 66 0.61 -11.01 8.56
CA VAL A 66 -0.07 -11.36 7.31
C VAL A 66 0.62 -10.83 6.05
N THR A 67 1.66 -9.99 6.19
CA THR A 67 2.48 -9.51 5.05
C THR A 67 3.58 -10.50 4.66
N LYS A 68 3.76 -11.59 5.42
CA LYS A 68 4.86 -12.54 5.23
C LYS A 68 4.39 -13.99 5.35
N LYS A 69 4.85 -14.83 4.42
CA LYS A 69 4.64 -16.29 4.44
C LYS A 69 5.96 -17.02 4.67
N VAL A 70 5.96 -17.95 5.61
CA VAL A 70 7.14 -18.74 5.98
C VAL A 70 7.12 -20.08 5.24
N ILE A 71 8.05 -20.27 4.30
CA ILE A 71 8.20 -21.50 3.51
C ILE A 71 9.40 -22.30 4.03
N LYS A 72 9.16 -23.54 4.47
CA LYS A 72 10.21 -24.48 4.88
C LYS A 72 10.58 -25.39 3.70
N LYS A 73 11.72 -25.15 3.06
CA LYS A 73 12.22 -26.00 1.97
C LYS A 73 13.17 -27.06 2.52
N LYS A 74 12.84 -28.33 2.29
CA LYS A 74 13.71 -29.46 2.66
C LYS A 74 14.89 -29.53 1.70
N GLN A 75 16.10 -29.35 2.22
CA GLN A 75 17.31 -29.45 1.42
C GLN A 75 17.84 -30.89 1.48
N ARG A 76 18.01 -31.53 0.32
CA ARG A 76 18.76 -32.78 0.19
C ARG A 76 20.21 -32.43 -0.10
N ARG A 77 21.13 -32.82 0.78
CA ARG A 77 22.57 -32.73 0.51
C ARG A 77 23.03 -34.05 -0.10
N GLY A 78 23.85 -33.99 -1.14
CA GLY A 78 24.60 -35.14 -1.62
C GLY A 78 25.50 -35.70 -0.52
N THR A 79 25.56 -37.02 -0.44
CA THR A 79 26.59 -37.80 0.28
C THR A 79 26.46 -37.99 1.80
N SER A 80 25.76 -37.15 2.57
CA SER A 80 25.58 -37.35 4.03
C SER A 80 24.10 -37.28 4.41
N GLY A 81 23.50 -38.42 4.77
CA GLY A 81 22.05 -38.66 4.87
C GLY A 81 21.22 -37.84 5.87
N ALA A 82 21.74 -36.73 6.40
CA ALA A 82 20.99 -35.80 7.25
C ALA A 82 20.22 -34.77 6.41
N SER A 83 18.90 -34.71 6.60
CA SER A 83 18.06 -33.69 5.96
C SER A 83 17.97 -32.44 6.83
N ARG A 84 18.23 -31.27 6.23
CA ARG A 84 18.02 -29.95 6.86
C ARG A 84 16.86 -29.23 6.19
N PHE A 85 16.08 -28.48 6.96
CA PHE A 85 15.07 -27.56 6.44
C PHE A 85 15.65 -26.14 6.41
N VAL A 86 15.48 -25.46 5.28
CA VAL A 86 15.79 -24.03 5.13
C VAL A 86 14.47 -23.27 5.20
N THR A 87 14.36 -22.37 6.16
CA THR A 87 13.19 -21.48 6.31
C THR A 87 13.43 -20.23 5.47
N LYS A 88 12.58 -19.98 4.49
CA LYS A 88 12.55 -18.75 3.69
C LYS A 88 11.29 -17.97 4.05
N VAL A 89 11.43 -16.70 4.36
CA VAL A 89 10.29 -15.79 4.55
C VAL A 89 10.10 -15.01 3.25
N ILE A 90 8.87 -14.99 2.73
CA ILE A 90 8.53 -14.33 1.46
C ILE A 90 7.44 -13.30 1.76
N LYS A 91 7.54 -12.11 1.15
CA LYS A 91 6.48 -11.09 1.20
C LYS A 91 5.25 -11.64 0.47
N VAL A 92 4.07 -11.41 1.01
CA VAL A 92 2.80 -11.79 0.38
C VAL A 92 1.90 -10.57 0.26
N ASP A 93 0.98 -10.63 -0.68
CA ASP A 93 0.04 -9.55 -0.91
C ASP A 93 -0.91 -9.43 0.27
N SER A 94 -1.02 -8.20 0.77
CA SER A 94 -1.76 -7.87 1.96
C SER A 94 -2.04 -6.38 1.93
N PHE A 95 -3.27 -5.99 2.29
CA PHE A 95 -3.62 -4.58 2.52
C PHE A 95 -2.60 -3.88 3.44
N PHE A 96 -2.06 -4.59 4.43
CA PHE A 96 -1.11 -4.01 5.38
C PHE A 96 0.25 -3.66 4.78
N ASN A 97 0.56 -4.11 3.55
CA ASN A 97 1.70 -3.60 2.79
C ASN A 97 1.55 -2.09 2.48
N PHE A 98 0.33 -1.55 2.50
CA PHE A 98 0.05 -0.12 2.38
C PHE A 98 0.79 0.72 3.44
N PHE A 99 1.11 0.16 4.62
CA PHE A 99 1.87 0.87 5.66
C PHE A 99 3.40 0.68 5.54
N ASP A 100 3.86 -0.02 4.52
CA ASP A 100 5.28 -0.21 4.17
C ASP A 100 5.49 0.18 2.69
N PRO A 101 5.30 1.46 2.35
CA PRO A 101 5.34 1.91 0.96
C PRO A 101 6.75 1.77 0.37
N PRO A 102 6.87 1.72 -0.97
CA PRO A 102 8.17 1.81 -1.65
C PRO A 102 8.94 3.05 -1.18
N LYS A 103 10.26 2.93 -1.08
CA LYS A 103 11.10 4.07 -0.68
C LYS A 103 11.29 4.98 -1.89
N VAL A 104 11.04 6.27 -1.72
CA VAL A 104 11.49 7.30 -2.67
C VAL A 104 13.01 7.32 -2.60
N LYS A 105 13.68 6.78 -3.62
CA LYS A 105 15.14 6.82 -3.72
C LYS A 105 15.55 8.18 -4.31
N ASP A 106 16.69 8.71 -3.87
CA ASP A 106 17.23 9.96 -4.43
C ASP A 106 17.75 9.73 -5.86
N LYS A 107 17.45 10.65 -6.79
CA LYS A 107 17.85 10.61 -8.22
C LYS A 107 19.36 10.41 -8.48
N ASN A 108 20.20 10.49 -7.45
CA ASN A 108 21.66 10.35 -7.54
C ASN A 108 22.17 8.93 -7.28
N GLU A 109 21.32 7.95 -6.92
CA GLU A 109 21.75 6.62 -6.45
C GLU A 109 21.29 5.42 -7.31
N ILE A 110 20.73 5.62 -8.51
CA ILE A 110 19.89 4.57 -9.14
C ILE A 110 20.20 4.38 -10.64
N ASN A 111 20.07 3.13 -11.11
CA ASN A 111 20.10 2.76 -12.53
C ASN A 111 18.69 2.96 -13.13
N GLU A 112 18.61 3.52 -14.35
CA GLU A 112 17.35 3.95 -15.01
C GLU A 112 16.19 2.92 -15.01
N ASP A 113 16.48 1.61 -15.03
CA ASP A 113 15.45 0.55 -15.07
C ASP A 113 14.76 0.27 -13.71
N ASP A 114 15.44 0.49 -12.58
CA ASP A 114 14.90 0.24 -11.22
C ASP A 114 14.01 1.40 -10.75
N ASP A 115 14.17 2.58 -11.36
CA ASP A 115 13.39 3.79 -11.07
C ASP A 115 11.93 3.66 -11.53
N THR A 116 11.69 3.00 -12.65
CA THR A 116 10.35 2.99 -13.27
C THR A 116 9.35 2.16 -12.48
N ALA A 117 9.74 0.95 -12.04
CA ALA A 117 8.85 0.04 -11.31
C ALA A 117 8.53 0.55 -9.89
N ASP A 118 9.51 1.11 -9.18
CA ASP A 118 9.27 1.70 -7.86
C ASP A 118 8.37 2.95 -7.95
N GLN A 119 8.49 3.72 -9.04
CA GLN A 119 7.65 4.89 -9.30
C GLN A 119 6.20 4.50 -9.63
N GLU A 120 5.98 3.44 -10.42
CA GLU A 120 4.64 2.88 -10.67
C GLU A 120 3.97 2.40 -9.38
N LEU A 121 4.71 1.70 -8.51
CA LEU A 121 4.19 1.24 -7.22
C LEU A 121 3.87 2.40 -6.27
N LEU A 122 4.67 3.48 -6.30
CA LEU A 122 4.41 4.69 -5.51
C LEU A 122 3.16 5.44 -6.01
N GLN A 123 2.97 5.49 -7.33
CA GLN A 123 1.77 6.08 -7.94
C GLN A 123 0.52 5.29 -7.54
N ALA A 124 0.55 3.96 -7.66
CA ALA A 124 -0.56 3.09 -7.23
C ALA A 124 -0.84 3.25 -5.71
N ASP A 125 0.20 3.35 -4.88
CA ASP A 125 0.06 3.62 -3.44
C ASP A 125 -0.65 4.95 -3.17
N PHE A 126 -0.35 5.99 -3.96
CA PHE A 126 -0.98 7.30 -3.85
C PHE A 126 -2.44 7.27 -4.30
N GLU A 127 -2.77 6.58 -5.39
CA GLU A 127 -4.14 6.41 -5.88
C GLU A 127 -5.05 5.77 -4.83
N ILE A 128 -4.56 4.73 -4.14
CA ILE A 128 -5.27 4.12 -3.01
C ILE A 128 -5.45 5.16 -1.88
N GLY A 129 -4.42 5.95 -1.59
CA GLY A 129 -4.49 7.02 -0.60
C GLY A 129 -5.55 8.09 -0.94
N GLN A 130 -5.64 8.48 -2.21
CA GLN A 130 -6.65 9.42 -2.71
C GLN A 130 -8.06 8.82 -2.66
N LEU A 131 -8.21 7.54 -3.04
CA LEU A 131 -9.48 6.82 -2.95
C LEU A 131 -10.04 6.87 -1.53
N PHE A 132 -9.20 6.58 -0.52
CA PHE A 132 -9.62 6.69 0.87
C PHE A 132 -10.04 8.11 1.25
N ARG A 133 -9.21 9.10 0.92
CA ARG A 133 -9.41 10.50 1.31
C ARG A 133 -10.64 11.14 0.66
N ASP A 134 -10.79 10.95 -0.64
CA ASP A 134 -11.70 11.73 -1.48
C ASP A 134 -13.02 10.99 -1.76
N GLN A 135 -13.03 9.66 -1.69
CA GLN A 135 -14.22 8.85 -1.96
C GLN A 135 -14.71 8.06 -0.74
N ILE A 136 -13.89 7.18 -0.17
CA ILE A 136 -14.35 6.23 0.86
C ILE A 136 -14.72 6.96 2.15
N VAL A 137 -13.83 7.79 2.72
CA VAL A 137 -14.10 8.46 4.00
C VAL A 137 -15.31 9.40 3.92
N PRO A 138 -15.48 10.26 2.89
CA PRO A 138 -16.65 11.14 2.80
C PRO A 138 -17.97 10.41 2.55
N ARG A 139 -17.94 9.21 1.97
CA ARG A 139 -19.13 8.46 1.54
C ARG A 139 -19.20 7.05 2.14
N ALA A 140 -18.59 6.84 3.29
CA ALA A 140 -18.40 5.50 3.87
C ALA A 140 -19.70 4.69 3.99
N VAL A 141 -20.81 5.35 4.32
CA VAL A 141 -22.14 4.72 4.40
C VAL A 141 -22.58 4.15 3.04
N LEU A 142 -22.36 4.87 1.94
CA LEU A 142 -22.74 4.42 0.60
C LEU A 142 -21.89 3.24 0.12
N PHE A 143 -20.60 3.23 0.47
CA PHE A 143 -19.72 2.07 0.22
C PHE A 143 -20.13 0.88 1.08
N TYR A 144 -20.54 1.11 2.32
CA TYR A 144 -21.02 0.06 3.21
C TYR A 144 -22.35 -0.55 2.75
N THR A 145 -23.30 0.26 2.25
CA THR A 145 -24.60 -0.23 1.76
C THR A 145 -24.56 -0.74 0.32
N GLY A 146 -23.47 -0.48 -0.43
CA GLY A 146 -23.34 -0.84 -1.84
C GLY A 146 -24.03 0.12 -2.82
N GLU A 147 -24.55 1.25 -2.33
CA GLU A 147 -25.16 2.28 -3.19
C GLU A 147 -24.11 3.08 -3.98
N SER A 148 -22.87 3.15 -3.48
CA SER A 148 -21.79 3.85 -4.20
C SER A 148 -21.31 3.11 -5.44
N THR A 149 -21.49 1.79 -5.50
CA THR A 149 -21.09 0.95 -6.65
C THR A 149 -22.16 0.87 -7.74
N ALA A 150 -23.41 1.24 -7.43
CA ALA A 150 -24.51 1.19 -8.39
C ALA A 150 -24.48 2.31 -9.45
N ASP A 151 -23.79 3.42 -9.16
CA ASP A 151 -23.74 4.62 -10.01
C ASP A 151 -22.31 5.00 -10.46
N ASN A 152 -21.26 4.25 -10.05
CA ASN A 152 -19.87 4.54 -10.44
C ASN A 152 -19.32 3.39 -11.27
N ASP A 153 -19.26 3.58 -12.59
CA ASP A 153 -18.57 2.74 -13.60
C ASP A 153 -17.05 2.54 -13.32
N ILE A 154 -16.54 3.04 -12.20
CA ILE A 154 -15.12 3.04 -11.81
C ILE A 154 -14.65 1.65 -11.34
N PHE A 155 -15.56 0.82 -10.84
CA PHE A 155 -15.23 -0.56 -10.39
C PHE A 155 -15.58 -1.63 -11.43
N ASP A 156 -16.39 -1.32 -12.43
CA ASP A 156 -16.80 -2.27 -13.49
C ASP A 156 -15.65 -2.63 -14.45
N GLU A 157 -14.56 -1.84 -14.48
CA GLU A 157 -13.39 -2.14 -15.32
C GLU A 157 -12.45 -3.20 -14.69
N TYR A 158 -12.68 -3.60 -13.43
CA TYR A 158 -11.90 -4.66 -12.75
C TYR A 158 -12.59 -6.04 -12.75
N ASP A 159 -13.82 -6.15 -13.28
CA ASP A 159 -14.62 -7.38 -13.24
C ASP A 159 -14.33 -8.35 -14.41
N ASP A 160 -13.33 -8.04 -15.26
CA ASP A 160 -12.88 -8.91 -16.37
C ASP A 160 -11.58 -9.68 -16.04
N MET A 161 -11.17 -9.72 -14.76
CA MET A 161 -10.13 -10.67 -14.32
C MET A 161 -10.76 -12.02 -13.99
N GLU A 162 -10.50 -12.98 -14.89
CA GLU A 162 -10.85 -14.40 -14.85
C GLU A 162 -11.03 -14.98 -13.44
N GLU A 163 -12.08 -15.79 -13.29
CA GLU A 163 -12.47 -16.64 -12.16
C GLU A 163 -11.27 -17.22 -11.37
N TYR A 164 -10.75 -16.46 -10.41
CA TYR A 164 -9.87 -16.96 -9.37
C TYR A 164 -10.73 -17.61 -8.27
N ASP A 165 -10.33 -18.81 -7.84
CA ASP A 165 -10.95 -19.59 -6.76
C ASP A 165 -11.54 -18.68 -5.65
N GLU A 166 -12.81 -18.91 -5.28
CA GLU A 166 -13.61 -18.13 -4.29
C GLU A 166 -12.93 -17.90 -2.93
N ASP A 167 -11.78 -18.54 -2.68
CA ASP A 167 -10.95 -18.40 -1.49
C ASP A 167 -9.93 -17.23 -1.54
N GLU A 168 -9.71 -16.56 -2.70
CA GLU A 168 -8.77 -15.43 -2.83
C GLU A 168 -9.41 -14.07 -3.14
N VAL A 169 -10.74 -13.98 -3.21
CA VAL A 169 -11.41 -12.67 -3.24
C VAL A 169 -11.18 -12.02 -1.89
N PHE A 170 -10.34 -10.98 -1.86
CA PHE A 170 -10.21 -10.06 -0.73
C PHE A 170 -11.58 -9.44 -0.45
N LYS A 171 -12.41 -10.15 0.33
CA LYS A 171 -13.49 -9.56 1.09
C LYS A 171 -12.81 -8.53 1.99
N LEU A 172 -12.86 -7.28 1.55
CA LEU A 172 -12.71 -6.11 2.40
C LEU A 172 -13.91 -6.10 3.36
N HIS A 173 -13.93 -7.10 4.26
CA HIS A 173 -14.89 -7.15 5.34
C HIS A 173 -14.39 -6.12 6.34
N PHE A 174 -14.87 -4.89 6.18
CA PHE A 174 -14.79 -3.86 7.20
C PHE A 174 -15.60 -4.34 8.41
N LEU A 175 -14.96 -5.16 9.25
CA LEU A 175 -15.33 -5.29 10.65
C LEU A 175 -14.66 -4.12 11.37
N LEU A 176 -15.45 -3.08 11.60
CA LEU A 176 -15.26 -2.18 12.75
C LEU A 176 -15.50 -2.95 14.05
#